data_AF-A0A838GCY8-F1
#
_entry.id   AF-A0A838GCY8-F1
#
_cell.length_a   1.000
_cell.length_b   1.000
_cell.length_c   1.000
_cell.angle_alpha   90.00
_cell.angle_beta   90.00
_cell.angle_gamma   90.00
#
_symmetry.space_group_name_H-M   'P 1'
#
loop_
_entity.id
_entity.type
_entity.pdbx_description
1 polymer ?
#
loop_
_entity_poly.entity_id
_entity_poly.type
_entity_poly.pdbx_seq_one_letter_code
_entity_poly.pdbx_strand_id
1 'polypeptide(L)'
;SLLDEASTLLTDLRAIAAPFPSVYWAGYVQDAMKEYAEAALTSAMLRSEPLPGPLQLQVEDGAWLNGLAEAASELRRDTLDALRANEIERALTLMESMDSVYAMLVTVDFPDAVTGGLRRTTDQLRAVLERTRADVTVAVRQQRLERLLQATEDRWSGELP
;
A
#
# COMPACT_ATOMS: atom_id res chain seq x y z
N SER A 1 -8.32 -18.01 -7.16
CA SER A 1 -7.68 -16.74 -7.56
C SER A 1 -6.18 -16.90 -7.39
N LEU A 2 -5.34 -16.02 -7.96
CA LEU A 2 -3.88 -16.09 -7.74
C LEU A 2 -3.51 -15.99 -6.25
N LEU A 3 -4.29 -15.25 -5.44
CA LEU A 3 -4.09 -15.18 -3.99
C LEU A 3 -4.40 -16.51 -3.30
N ASP A 4 -5.42 -17.24 -3.75
CA ASP A 4 -5.76 -18.55 -3.16
C ASP A 4 -4.70 -19.61 -3.48
N GLU A 5 -4.16 -19.56 -4.71
CA GLU A 5 -3.05 -20.40 -5.14
C GLU A 5 -1.78 -20.09 -4.32
N ALA A 6 -1.44 -18.81 -4.15
CA ALA A 6 -0.33 -18.38 -3.31
C ALA A 6 -0.52 -18.79 -1.83
N SER A 7 -1.74 -18.66 -1.31
CA SER A 7 -2.08 -19.08 0.06
C SER A 7 -1.88 -20.59 0.25
N THR A 8 -2.29 -21.39 -0.73
CA THR A 8 -2.12 -22.85 -0.71
C THR A 8 -0.63 -23.22 -0.74
N LEU A 9 0.13 -22.64 -1.67
CA LEU A 9 1.57 -22.87 -1.78
C LEU A 9 2.33 -22.44 -0.52
N LEU A 10 1.95 -21.32 0.09
CA LEU A 10 2.55 -20.85 1.33
C LEU A 10 2.25 -21.80 2.49
N THR A 11 1.03 -22.31 2.57
CA THR A 11 0.63 -23.30 3.58
C THR A 11 1.48 -24.57 3.46
N ASP A 12 1.67 -25.07 2.24
CA ASP A 12 2.50 -26.25 1.96
C ASP A 12 3.97 -25.98 2.31
N LEU A 13 4.51 -24.83 1.90
CA LEU A 13 5.88 -24.42 2.21
C LEU A 13 6.12 -24.39 3.73
N ARG A 14 5.18 -23.81 4.49
CA ARG A 14 5.27 -23.74 5.96
C ARG A 14 5.23 -25.12 6.58
N ALA A 15 4.32 -25.99 6.13
CA ALA A 15 4.22 -27.35 6.64
C ALA A 15 5.50 -28.16 6.40
N ILE A 16 6.12 -28.01 5.22
CA ILE A 16 7.37 -28.68 4.86
C ILE A 16 8.55 -28.11 5.66
N ALA A 17 8.60 -26.79 5.87
CA ALA A 17 9.70 -26.11 6.53
C ALA A 17 9.63 -26.18 8.08
N ALA A 18 8.44 -26.37 8.66
CA ALA A 18 8.23 -26.33 10.11
C ALA A 18 9.15 -27.27 10.93
N PRO A 19 9.47 -28.50 10.50
CA PRO A 19 10.41 -29.37 11.21
C PRO A 19 11.88 -28.91 11.13
N PHE A 20 12.19 -27.95 10.26
CA PHE A 20 13.55 -27.53 9.93
C PHE A 20 13.73 -26.02 10.18
N PRO A 21 14.01 -25.59 11.43
CA PRO A 21 14.10 -24.16 11.77
C PRO A 21 15.10 -23.36 10.91
N SER A 22 16.22 -23.98 10.51
CA SER A 22 17.21 -23.33 9.63
C SER A 22 16.68 -23.04 8.22
N VAL A 23 15.66 -23.77 7.78
CA VAL A 23 14.96 -23.56 6.51
C VAL A 23 13.80 -22.60 6.72
N TYR A 24 12.98 -22.80 7.76
CA TYR A 24 11.82 -21.95 8.06
C TYR A 24 12.20 -20.47 8.22
N TRP A 25 13.29 -20.21 8.94
CA TRP A 25 13.79 -18.86 9.17
C TRP A 25 14.80 -18.40 8.11
N ALA A 26 14.96 -19.15 7.03
CA ALA A 26 15.79 -18.71 5.92
C ALA A 26 15.12 -17.54 5.17
N GLY A 27 15.93 -16.62 4.66
CA GLY A 27 15.46 -15.40 3.99
C GLY A 27 14.41 -15.68 2.91
N TYR A 28 14.59 -16.70 2.07
CA TYR A 28 13.66 -17.01 0.99
C TYR A 28 12.26 -17.47 1.47
N VAL A 29 12.14 -18.09 2.65
CA VAL A 29 10.81 -18.45 3.21
C VAL A 29 10.14 -17.20 3.77
N GLN A 30 10.90 -16.37 4.47
CA GLN A 30 10.40 -15.11 5.03
C GLN A 30 10.02 -14.10 3.93
N ASP A 31 10.80 -14.04 2.85
CA ASP A 31 10.52 -13.23 1.68
C ASP A 31 9.24 -13.71 0.97
N ALA A 32 9.06 -15.02 0.81
CA ALA A 32 7.81 -15.57 0.24
C ALA A 32 6.57 -15.25 1.09
N MET A 33 6.69 -15.31 2.42
CA MET A 33 5.64 -14.87 3.35
C MET A 33 5.34 -13.37 3.18
N LYS A 34 6.39 -12.55 3.05
CA LYS A 34 6.28 -11.11 2.87
C LYS A 34 5.60 -10.75 1.55
N GLU A 35 6.02 -11.36 0.44
CA GLU A 35 5.42 -11.15 -0.89
C GLU A 35 3.94 -11.56 -0.93
N TYR A 36 3.59 -12.69 -0.28
CA TYR A 36 2.19 -13.08 -0.15
C TYR A 36 1.40 -12.07 0.70
N ALA A 37 1.96 -11.62 1.82
CA ALA A 37 1.33 -10.62 2.68
C ALA A 37 1.12 -9.31 1.92
N GLU A 38 2.13 -8.84 1.19
CA GLU A 38 2.05 -7.66 0.32
C GLU A 38 0.90 -7.80 -0.67
N ALA A 39 0.83 -8.90 -1.42
CA ALA A 39 -0.22 -9.10 -2.42
C ALA A 39 -1.63 -9.10 -1.80
N ALA A 40 -1.81 -9.77 -0.66
CA ALA A 40 -3.09 -9.83 0.04
C ALA A 40 -3.50 -8.45 0.60
N LEU A 41 -2.56 -7.73 1.21
CA LEU A 41 -2.79 -6.41 1.81
C LEU A 41 -3.06 -5.35 0.74
N THR A 42 -2.27 -5.31 -0.33
CA THR A 42 -2.51 -4.45 -1.49
C THR A 42 -3.90 -4.69 -2.06
N SER A 43 -4.28 -5.96 -2.24
CA SER A 43 -5.60 -6.30 -2.72
C SER A 43 -6.72 -5.79 -1.80
N ALA A 44 -6.58 -5.89 -0.48
CA ALA A 44 -7.59 -5.41 0.47
C ALA A 44 -7.68 -3.88 0.45
N MET A 45 -6.54 -3.18 0.44
CA MET A 45 -6.48 -1.71 0.35
C MET A 45 -7.15 -1.18 -0.92
N LEU A 46 -6.86 -1.80 -2.08
CA LEU A 46 -7.46 -1.40 -3.34
C LEU A 46 -8.98 -1.60 -3.35
N ARG A 47 -9.50 -2.61 -2.66
CA ARG A 47 -10.95 -2.84 -2.52
C ARG A 47 -11.59 -2.06 -1.37
N SER A 48 -10.80 -1.30 -0.59
CA SER A 48 -11.24 -0.65 0.64
C SER A 48 -11.86 -1.64 1.64
N GLU A 49 -11.29 -2.84 1.71
CA GLU A 49 -11.67 -3.91 2.62
C GLU A 49 -10.80 -3.91 3.90
N PRO A 50 -11.27 -4.50 5.01
CA PRO A 50 -10.45 -4.66 6.20
C PRO A 50 -9.16 -5.43 5.92
N LEU A 51 -8.04 -4.94 6.46
CA LEU A 51 -6.74 -5.58 6.28
C LEU A 51 -6.69 -6.92 7.05
N PRO A 52 -6.36 -8.04 6.37
CA PRO A 52 -6.16 -9.30 7.06
C PRO A 52 -4.91 -9.25 7.94
N GLY A 53 -5.04 -9.69 9.20
CA GLY A 53 -3.93 -9.76 10.15
C GLY A 53 -2.96 -10.90 9.86
N PRO A 54 -1.78 -10.92 10.50
CA PRO A 54 -0.74 -11.93 10.28
C PRO A 54 -1.23 -13.36 10.53
N LEU A 55 -2.04 -13.56 11.58
CA LEU A 55 -2.64 -14.86 11.89
C LEU A 55 -3.62 -15.35 10.81
N GLN A 56 -4.41 -14.43 10.24
CA GLN A 56 -5.35 -14.77 9.15
C GLN A 56 -4.60 -15.14 7.87
N LEU A 57 -3.50 -14.43 7.59
CA LEU A 57 -2.63 -14.71 6.46
C LEU A 57 -1.64 -15.87 6.71
N GLN A 58 -1.55 -16.37 7.94
CA GLN A 58 -0.65 -17.46 8.30
C GLN A 58 0.83 -17.12 8.01
N VAL A 59 1.23 -15.87 8.28
CA VAL A 59 2.61 -15.37 8.11
C VAL A 59 3.19 -14.88 9.43
N GLU A 60 4.50 -14.78 9.51
CA GLU A 60 5.20 -14.21 10.67
C GLU A 60 5.00 -12.69 10.75
N ASP A 61 5.01 -12.14 11.97
CA ASP A 61 4.76 -10.71 12.21
C ASP A 61 5.74 -9.81 11.45
N GLY A 62 7.03 -10.18 11.42
CA GLY A 62 8.05 -9.42 10.67
C GLY A 62 7.78 -9.40 9.17
N ALA A 63 7.40 -10.54 8.59
CA ALA A 63 7.03 -10.64 7.18
C ALA A 63 5.75 -9.84 6.88
N TRP A 64 4.76 -9.90 7.78
CA TRP A 64 3.52 -9.13 7.64
C TRP A 64 3.75 -7.61 7.70
N LEU A 65 4.54 -7.14 8.67
CA LEU A 65 4.83 -5.70 8.83
C LEU A 65 5.60 -5.14 7.63
N ASN A 66 6.57 -5.88 7.10
CA ASN A 66 7.28 -5.46 5.88
C ASN A 66 6.38 -5.54 4.65
N GLY A 67 5.58 -6.59 4.51
CA GLY A 67 4.61 -6.72 3.42
C GLY A 67 3.58 -5.59 3.45
N LEU A 68 3.16 -5.13 4.63
CA LEU A 68 2.28 -3.97 4.78
C LEU A 68 2.95 -2.66 4.31
N ALA A 69 4.23 -2.48 4.62
CA ALA A 69 4.98 -1.30 4.20
C ALA A 69 5.20 -1.27 2.68
N GLU A 70 5.48 -2.43 2.07
CA GLU A 70 5.61 -2.60 0.63
C GLU A 70 4.25 -2.42 -0.07
N ALA A 71 3.17 -3.00 0.47
CA ALA A 71 1.82 -2.84 -0.06
C ALA A 71 1.37 -1.37 -0.08
N ALA A 72 1.60 -0.64 1.01
CA ALA A 72 1.32 0.80 1.06
C ALA A 72 2.20 1.58 0.05
N SER A 73 3.42 1.14 -0.20
CA SER A 73 4.29 1.77 -1.21
C SER A 73 3.76 1.54 -2.63
N GLU A 74 3.24 0.34 -2.92
CA GLU A 74 2.63 0.00 -4.21
C GLU A 74 1.37 0.81 -4.52
N LEU A 75 0.58 1.23 -3.51
CA LEU A 75 -0.58 2.12 -3.70
C LEU A 75 -0.24 3.43 -4.42
N ARG A 76 1.03 3.84 -4.44
CA ARG A 76 1.48 4.98 -5.26
C ARG A 76 1.10 4.79 -6.72
N ARG A 77 1.25 3.58 -7.28
CA ARG A 77 0.93 3.30 -8.68
C ARG A 77 -0.55 3.55 -8.95
N ASP A 78 -1.43 2.93 -8.18
CA ASP A 78 -2.88 3.12 -8.30
C ASP A 78 -3.33 4.56 -8.03
N THR A 79 -2.63 5.26 -7.13
CA THR A 79 -2.87 6.70 -6.90
C THR A 79 -2.56 7.50 -8.17
N LEU A 80 -1.41 7.27 -8.80
CA LEU A 80 -1.03 7.95 -10.04
C LEU A 80 -1.96 7.57 -11.21
N ASP A 81 -2.39 6.31 -11.29
CA ASP A 81 -3.32 5.86 -12.32
C ASP A 81 -4.71 6.52 -12.14
N ALA A 82 -5.20 6.63 -10.90
CA ALA A 82 -6.42 7.38 -10.60
C ALA A 82 -6.30 8.87 -10.97
N LEU A 83 -5.16 9.51 -10.66
CA LEU A 83 -4.91 10.90 -11.07
C LEU A 83 -4.93 11.06 -12.59
N ARG A 84 -4.32 10.12 -13.34
CA ARG A 84 -4.35 10.13 -14.82
C ARG A 84 -5.76 9.98 -15.39
N ALA A 85 -6.64 9.29 -14.67
CA ALA A 85 -8.06 9.13 -15.01
C ALA A 85 -8.95 10.28 -14.50
N ASN A 86 -8.38 11.32 -13.89
CA ASN A 86 -9.09 12.41 -13.20
C ASN A 86 -9.97 11.96 -12.02
N GLU A 87 -9.70 10.78 -11.46
CA GLU A 87 -10.40 10.21 -10.30
C GLU A 87 -9.78 10.71 -8.98
N ILE A 88 -9.92 12.01 -8.72
CA ILE A 88 -9.26 12.67 -7.57
C ILE A 88 -9.66 12.10 -6.21
N GLU A 89 -10.94 11.80 -6.00
CA GLU A 89 -11.42 11.22 -4.74
C GLU A 89 -10.81 9.84 -4.46
N ARG A 90 -10.63 9.04 -5.52
CA ARG A 90 -9.98 7.73 -5.43
C ARG A 90 -8.50 7.89 -5.04
N ALA A 91 -7.79 8.81 -5.68
CA ALA A 91 -6.40 9.11 -5.36
C ALA A 91 -6.24 9.59 -3.90
N LEU A 92 -7.14 10.43 -3.40
CA LEU A 92 -7.14 10.88 -2.00
C LEU A 92 -7.37 9.72 -1.02
N THR A 93 -8.33 8.83 -1.32
CA THR A 93 -8.62 7.65 -0.49
C THR A 93 -7.42 6.70 -0.38
N LEU A 94 -6.72 6.48 -1.50
CA LEU A 94 -5.50 5.67 -1.53
C LEU A 94 -4.37 6.31 -0.74
N MET A 95 -4.17 7.62 -0.90
CA MET A 95 -3.17 8.39 -0.13
C MET A 95 -3.45 8.34 1.38
N GLU A 96 -4.70 8.44 1.81
CA GLU A 96 -5.09 8.31 3.23
C GLU A 96 -4.80 6.91 3.78
N SER A 97 -4.94 5.88 2.95
CA SER A 97 -4.58 4.50 3.32
C SER A 97 -3.07 4.36 3.53
N MET A 98 -2.25 4.96 2.64
CA MET A 98 -0.80 5.02 2.81
C MET A 98 -0.40 5.75 4.11
N ASP A 99 -1.06 6.87 4.41
CA ASP A 99 -0.84 7.66 5.62
C ASP A 99 -1.14 6.87 6.89
N SER A 100 -2.27 6.16 6.89
CA SER A 100 -2.69 5.33 8.02
C SER A 100 -1.71 4.20 8.30
N VAL A 101 -1.21 3.55 7.25
CA VAL A 101 -0.17 2.50 7.37
C VAL A 101 1.12 3.08 7.93
N TYR A 102 1.61 4.19 7.37
CA TYR A 102 2.84 4.82 7.84
C TYR A 102 2.74 5.26 9.31
N ALA A 103 1.61 5.86 9.70
CA ALA A 103 1.33 6.27 11.07
C ALA A 103 1.30 5.08 12.04
N MET A 104 0.83 3.90 11.61
CA MET A 104 0.91 2.69 12.41
C MET A 104 2.34 2.18 12.52
N LEU A 105 3.05 2.04 11.40
CA LEU A 105 4.38 1.44 11.36
C LEU A 105 5.42 2.22 12.18
N VAL A 106 5.32 3.55 12.23
CA VAL A 106 6.25 4.38 13.03
C VAL A 106 6.10 4.18 14.54
N THR A 107 5.01 3.55 15.00
CA THR A 107 4.79 3.23 16.42
C THR A 107 5.41 1.90 16.85
N VAL A 108 5.90 1.11 15.88
CA VAL A 108 6.49 -0.21 16.15
C VAL A 108 7.92 -0.04 16.66
N ASP A 109 8.12 -0.24 17.97
CA ASP A 109 9.42 -0.11 18.64
C ASP A 109 10.00 -1.49 19.00
N PHE A 110 10.53 -2.20 17.99
CA PHE A 110 11.22 -3.48 18.15
C PHE A 110 12.55 -3.49 17.39
N PRO A 111 13.56 -4.26 17.85
CA PRO A 111 14.84 -4.37 17.16
C PRO A 111 14.69 -4.91 15.73
N ASP A 112 15.54 -4.44 14.80
CA ASP A 112 15.53 -4.88 13.39
C ASP A 112 15.68 -6.40 13.22
N ALA A 113 16.37 -7.06 14.16
CA ALA A 113 16.53 -8.51 14.16
C ALA A 113 15.20 -9.28 14.39
N VAL A 114 14.23 -8.65 15.04
CA VAL A 114 12.88 -9.20 15.27
C VAL A 114 11.95 -8.81 14.14
N THR A 115 12.06 -7.58 13.64
CA THR A 115 11.15 -7.04 12.62
C THR A 115 11.59 -7.28 11.17
N GLY A 116 12.76 -7.89 10.95
CA GLY A 116 13.27 -8.14 9.60
C GLY A 116 13.68 -6.87 8.85
N GLY A 117 14.17 -5.84 9.55
CA GLY A 117 14.60 -4.58 8.93
C GLY A 117 13.47 -3.58 8.64
N LEU A 118 12.35 -3.68 9.37
CA LEU A 118 11.15 -2.84 9.19
C LEU A 118 11.45 -1.33 9.19
N ARG A 119 12.42 -0.87 9.99
CA ARG A 119 12.79 0.55 10.02
C ARG A 119 13.21 1.06 8.64
N ARG A 120 14.00 0.28 7.91
CA ARG A 120 14.43 0.63 6.55
C ARG A 120 13.23 0.68 5.60
N THR A 121 12.34 -0.30 5.67
CA THR A 121 11.16 -0.37 4.80
C THR A 121 10.17 0.77 5.10
N THR A 122 10.01 1.13 6.39
CA THR A 122 9.20 2.29 6.83
C THR A 122 9.80 3.62 6.33
N ASP A 123 11.12 3.76 6.35
CA ASP A 123 11.81 4.93 5.81
C ASP A 123 11.62 5.06 4.28
N GLN A 124 11.62 3.94 3.57
CA GLN A 124 11.32 3.90 2.13
C GLN A 124 9.87 4.28 1.85
N LEU A 125 8.91 3.72 2.59
CA LEU A 125 7.50 4.08 2.52
C LEU A 125 7.31 5.59 2.73
N ARG A 126 7.98 6.18 3.74
CA ARG A 126 7.93 7.63 3.98
C ARG A 126 8.30 8.43 2.74
N ALA A 127 9.40 8.06 2.07
CA ALA A 127 9.86 8.75 0.87
C ALA A 127 8.90 8.58 -0.32
N VAL A 128 8.22 7.44 -0.43
CA VAL A 128 7.15 7.22 -1.42
C VAL A 128 5.95 8.10 -1.09
N LEU A 129 5.50 8.08 0.16
CA LEU A 129 4.33 8.82 0.64
C LEU A 129 4.47 10.34 0.43
N GLU A 130 5.61 10.92 0.79
CA GLU A 130 5.86 12.35 0.61
C GLU A 130 5.80 12.77 -0.86
N ARG A 131 6.35 11.94 -1.77
CA ARG A 131 6.25 12.19 -3.22
C ARG A 131 4.80 12.08 -3.68
N THR A 132 4.05 11.08 -3.20
CA THR A 132 2.65 10.88 -3.58
C THR A 132 1.77 12.06 -3.12
N ARG A 133 1.98 12.57 -1.90
CA ARG A 133 1.31 13.78 -1.41
C ARG A 133 1.58 14.99 -2.28
N ALA A 134 2.82 15.18 -2.73
CA ALA A 134 3.16 16.27 -3.64
C ALA A 134 2.40 16.16 -4.96
N ASP A 135 2.39 14.96 -5.58
CA ASP A 135 1.69 14.71 -6.84
C ASP A 135 0.17 14.95 -6.71
N VAL A 136 -0.47 14.37 -5.68
CA VAL A 136 -1.90 14.54 -5.40
C VAL A 136 -2.24 16.02 -5.14
N THR A 137 -1.42 16.73 -4.39
CA THR A 137 -1.62 18.16 -4.12
C THR A 137 -1.64 18.99 -5.40
N VAL A 138 -0.71 18.73 -6.32
CA VAL A 138 -0.65 19.42 -7.61
C VAL A 138 -1.92 19.13 -8.42
N ALA A 139 -2.31 17.86 -8.54
CA ALA A 139 -3.50 17.47 -9.30
C ALA A 139 -4.79 18.09 -8.75
N VAL A 140 -4.98 18.10 -7.42
CA VAL A 140 -6.14 18.75 -6.77
C VAL A 140 -6.19 20.25 -7.08
N ARG A 141 -5.03 20.93 -7.08
CA ARG A 141 -4.97 22.36 -7.40
C ARG A 141 -5.27 22.63 -8.88
N GLN A 142 -4.79 21.78 -9.78
CA GLN A 142 -5.09 21.86 -11.21
C GLN A 142 -6.58 21.65 -11.47
N GLN A 143 -7.21 20.62 -10.90
CA GLN A 143 -8.64 20.38 -11.06
C GLN A 143 -9.48 21.56 -10.53
N ARG A 144 -9.07 22.17 -9.41
CA ARG A 144 -9.73 23.38 -8.90
C ARG A 144 -9.63 24.54 -9.89
N LEU A 145 -8.47 24.74 -10.51
CA LEU A 145 -8.26 25.79 -11.51
C LEU A 145 -9.14 25.54 -12.74
N GLU A 146 -9.16 24.32 -13.27
CA GLU A 146 -10.00 23.92 -14.41
C GLU A 146 -11.48 24.21 -14.15
N ARG A 147 -11.99 23.86 -12.97
CA ARG A 147 -13.37 24.17 -12.56
C ARG A 147 -13.66 25.67 -12.53
N LEU A 148 -12.71 26.48 -12.04
CA LEU A 148 -12.87 27.94 -12.00
C LEU A 148 -12.85 28.56 -13.39
N LEU A 149 -12.03 28.04 -14.30
CA LEU A 149 -11.99 28.47 -15.69
C LEU A 149 -13.30 28.13 -16.40
N GLN A 150 -13.80 26.89 -16.27
CA GLN A 150 -15.09 26.48 -16.83
C GLN A 150 -16.23 27.36 -16.31
N ALA A 151 -16.29 27.59 -14.98
CA ALA A 151 -17.31 28.44 -14.40
C ALA A 151 -17.25 29.90 -14.88
N THR A 152 -16.06 30.39 -15.25
CA THR A 152 -15.89 31.73 -15.83
C THR A 152 -16.35 31.76 -17.29
N GLU A 153 -16.00 30.74 -18.07
CA GLU A 153 -16.43 30.58 -19.46
C GLU A 153 -17.95 30.45 -19.60
N ASP A 154 -18.60 29.68 -18.72
CA ASP A 154 -20.05 29.50 -18.70
C ASP A 154 -20.77 30.83 -18.42
N ARG A 155 -20.22 31.65 -17.50
CA ARG A 155 -20.76 32.99 -17.19
C ARG A 155 -20.65 33.93 -18.38
N TRP A 156 -19.52 33.93 -19.08
CA TRP A 156 -19.32 34.79 -20.25
C TRP A 156 -20.14 34.34 -21.46
N SER A 157 -20.32 33.03 -21.64
CA SER A 157 -21.16 32.47 -22.71
C SER A 157 -22.65 32.76 -22.50
N GLY A 158 -23.09 32.90 -21.24
CA GLY A 158 -24.46 33.31 -20.89
C GLY A 158 -24.73 34.82 -20.98
N GLU A 159 -23.68 35.65 -21.10
CA GLU A 159 -23.75 37.12 -21.22
C GLU A 159 -23.59 37.62 -22.67
N LEU A 160 -23.38 36.72 -23.64
CA LEU A 160 -23.37 37.06 -25.06
C LEU A 160 -24.81 37.13 -25.61
N PRO A 161 -25.20 38.25 -26.27
CA PRO A 161 -26.55 38.44 -26.81
C PRO A 161 -26.90 37.51 -27.97
#